data_AF-A0A3B8SPC7-F1
#
_entry.id   AF-A0A3B8SPC7-F1
#
_cell.length_a   1.000
_cell.length_b   1.000
_cell.length_c   1.000
_cell.angle_alpha   90.00
_cell.angle_beta   90.00
_cell.angle_gamma   90.00
#
_symmetry.space_group_name_H-M   'P 1'
#
loop_
_entity.id
_entity.type
_entity.pdbx_description
1 polymer ?
#
loop_
_entity_poly.entity_id
_entity_poly.type
_entity_poly.pdbx_seq_one_letter_code
_entity_poly.pdbx_strand_id
1 'polypeptide(L)'
;MGGAISGFAGVVEVTGNIGQLVPTISPSYGFTAIIVAFLARLHPLAVIPAGLLVALSYLAGEAAQLSLGVPAASTQVFQGLLLFFLLGTSLFVNYRVRLGQVA
;
A
#
# COMPACT_ATOMS: atom_id res chain seq x y z
N MET A 1 -2.21 21.76 -9.17
CA MET A 1 -3.64 21.39 -9.27
C MET A 1 -3.94 20.05 -8.59
N GLY A 2 -3.13 19.00 -8.77
CA GLY A 2 -3.37 17.67 -8.15
C GLY A 2 -3.52 17.64 -6.62
N GLY A 3 -2.78 18.47 -5.88
CA GLY A 3 -2.86 18.50 -4.41
C GLY A 3 -4.18 19.03 -3.85
N ALA A 4 -4.83 19.96 -4.56
CA ALA A 4 -6.12 20.51 -4.12
C ALA A 4 -7.25 19.46 -4.27
N ILE A 5 -7.25 18.71 -5.37
CA ILE A 5 -8.23 17.62 -5.61
C ILE A 5 -7.99 16.41 -4.70
N SER A 6 -6.74 16.07 -4.38
CA SER A 6 -6.45 14.99 -3.42
C SER A 6 -6.83 15.38 -1.99
N GLY A 7 -6.63 16.64 -1.61
CA GLY A 7 -7.09 17.17 -0.33
C GLY A 7 -8.62 17.16 -0.21
N PHE A 8 -9.32 17.55 -1.28
CA PHE A 8 -10.78 17.54 -1.30
C PHE A 8 -11.36 16.12 -1.22
N ALA A 9 -10.75 15.15 -1.91
CA ALA A 9 -11.14 13.74 -1.81
C ALA A 9 -11.03 13.22 -0.37
N GLY A 10 -9.94 13.53 0.34
CA GLY A 10 -9.76 13.15 1.75
C GLY A 10 -10.76 13.84 2.69
N VAL A 11 -11.08 15.11 2.47
CA VAL A 11 -12.11 15.83 3.26
C VAL A 11 -13.49 15.18 3.06
N VAL A 12 -13.82 14.75 1.85
CA VAL A 12 -15.10 14.08 1.56
C VAL A 12 -15.20 12.71 2.25
N GLU A 13 -14.11 11.93 2.28
CA GLU A 13 -14.07 10.65 2.99
C GLU A 13 -14.27 10.83 4.51
N VAL A 14 -13.58 11.80 5.12
CA VAL A 14 -13.68 12.07 6.56
C VAL A 14 -15.03 12.66 6.95
N THR A 15 -15.60 13.53 6.12
CA THR A 15 -16.88 14.21 6.40
C THR A 15 -18.08 13.30 6.11
N GLY A 16 -17.92 12.29 5.26
CA GLY A 16 -18.98 11.40 4.81
C GLY A 16 -19.32 10.24 5.76
N ASN A 17 -18.49 9.94 6.76
CA ASN A 17 -18.75 8.82 7.68
C ASN A 17 -19.86 9.21 8.67
N ILE A 18 -21.10 8.94 8.26
CA ILE A 18 -22.35 9.27 8.93
C ILE A 18 -22.33 8.86 10.42
N GLY A 19 -22.09 9.84 11.30
CA GLY A 19 -22.45 9.77 12.73
C GLY A 19 -21.37 9.38 13.74
N GLN A 20 -20.16 8.95 13.35
CA GLN A 20 -19.07 8.74 14.30
C GLN A 20 -17.73 9.18 13.70
N LEU A 21 -17.11 10.21 14.31
CA LEU A 21 -15.67 10.39 14.22
C LEU A 21 -15.04 9.21 14.96
N VAL A 22 -14.82 8.11 14.24
CA VAL A 22 -13.97 7.04 14.75
C VAL A 22 -12.58 7.68 14.93
N PRO A 23 -12.00 7.70 16.14
CA PRO A 23 -10.71 8.38 16.40
C PRO A 23 -9.57 7.79 15.56
N THR A 24 -9.79 6.66 14.91
CA THR A 24 -8.88 6.03 13.97
C THR A 24 -9.42 6.17 12.55
N ILE A 25 -9.14 7.30 11.91
CA ILE A 25 -9.53 7.59 10.51
C ILE A 25 -8.82 6.66 9.53
N SER A 26 -7.69 6.05 9.92
CA SER A 26 -6.97 5.11 9.04
C SER A 26 -6.06 4.14 9.81
N PRO A 27 -6.56 3.02 10.37
CA PRO A 27 -5.68 1.99 10.86
C PRO A 27 -5.07 1.29 9.63
N SER A 28 -3.90 1.76 9.19
CA SER A 28 -3.05 1.16 8.16
C SER A 28 -3.36 1.42 6.67
N TYR A 29 -4.45 2.12 6.30
CA TYR A 29 -4.70 2.44 4.88
C TYR A 29 -3.55 3.20 4.20
N GLY A 30 -2.88 4.12 4.91
CA GLY A 30 -1.73 4.85 4.38
C GLY A 30 -0.52 3.96 4.07
N PHE A 31 -0.26 2.95 4.89
CA PHE A 31 0.84 2.01 4.66
C PHE A 31 0.57 1.13 3.43
N THR A 32 -0.66 0.63 3.31
CA THR A 32 -1.10 -0.14 2.13
C THR A 32 -1.12 0.72 0.86
N ALA A 33 -1.52 1.99 0.95
CA ALA A 33 -1.54 2.92 -0.18
C ALA A 33 -0.14 3.16 -0.77
N ILE A 34 0.91 3.17 0.06
CA ILE A 34 2.30 3.26 -0.42
C ILE A 34 2.63 2.05 -1.31
N ILE A 35 2.30 0.83 -0.86
CA ILE A 35 2.54 -0.40 -1.64
C ILE A 35 1.84 -0.33 -3.00
N VAL A 36 0.56 0.05 -3.00
CA VAL A 36 -0.24 0.17 -4.23
C VAL A 36 0.34 1.22 -5.19
N ALA A 37 0.74 2.38 -4.67
CA ALA A 37 1.30 3.46 -5.48
C ALA A 37 2.63 3.07 -6.16
N PHE A 38 3.50 2.38 -5.42
CA PHE A 38 4.76 1.87 -5.96
C PHE A 38 4.55 0.73 -6.96
N LEU A 39 3.61 -0.18 -6.68
CA LEU A 39 3.25 -1.27 -7.59
C LEU A 39 2.70 -0.71 -8.92
N ALA A 40 1.90 0.34 -8.86
CA ALA A 40 1.35 1.04 -10.02
C ALA A 40 2.35 1.93 -10.77
N ARG A 41 3.61 2.02 -10.31
CA ARG A 41 4.66 2.91 -10.87
C ARG A 41 4.20 4.37 -11.06
N LEU A 42 3.39 4.88 -10.12
CA LEU A 42 2.76 6.21 -10.16
C LEU A 42 1.83 6.46 -11.37
N HIS A 43 1.42 5.43 -12.11
CA HIS A 43 0.51 5.59 -13.24
C HIS A 43 -0.96 5.50 -12.77
N PRO A 44 -1.79 6.54 -12.98
CA PRO A 44 -3.13 6.63 -12.37
C PRO A 44 -4.07 5.48 -12.78
N LEU A 45 -4.01 5.03 -14.03
CA LEU A 45 -4.81 3.89 -14.51
C LEU A 45 -4.33 2.54 -13.94
N ALA A 46 -3.06 2.42 -13.59
CA ALA A 46 -2.50 1.17 -13.05
C ALA A 46 -2.81 1.00 -11.55
N VAL A 47 -3.21 2.08 -10.85
CA VAL A 47 -3.58 2.06 -9.43
C VAL A 47 -4.81 1.17 -9.19
N ILE A 48 -5.76 1.14 -10.11
CA ILE A 48 -7.00 0.35 -9.97
C ILE A 48 -6.70 -1.16 -9.89
N PRO A 49 -6.03 -1.79 -10.89
CA PRO A 49 -5.69 -3.20 -10.81
C PRO A 49 -4.64 -3.49 -9.72
N ALA A 50 -3.70 -2.57 -9.45
CA ALA A 50 -2.72 -2.72 -8.38
C ALA A 50 -3.37 -2.77 -7.00
N GLY A 51 -4.32 -1.87 -6.74
CA GLY A 51 -5.07 -1.80 -5.49
C GLY A 51 -5.90 -3.07 -5.28
N LEU A 52 -6.53 -3.57 -6.34
CA LEU A 52 -7.28 -4.82 -6.29
C LEU A 52 -6.38 -6.02 -5.95
N LEU A 53 -5.20 -6.11 -6.56
CA LEU A 53 -4.23 -7.19 -6.27
C LEU A 53 -3.76 -7.16 -4.80
N VAL A 54 -3.46 -5.97 -4.28
CA VAL A 54 -3.01 -5.80 -2.89
C VAL A 54 -4.16 -6.07 -1.90
N ALA A 55 -5.38 -5.62 -2.21
CA ALA A 55 -6.56 -5.89 -1.39
C ALA A 55 -6.89 -7.38 -1.32
N LEU A 56 -6.84 -8.09 -2.46
CA LEU A 56 -7.03 -9.54 -2.50
C LEU A 56 -5.95 -10.29 -1.71
N SER A 57 -4.69 -9.86 -1.82
CA SER A 57 -3.58 -10.45 -1.05
C SER A 57 -3.77 -10.28 0.46
N TYR A 58 -4.29 -9.12 0.87
CA TYR A 58 -4.58 -8.84 2.27
C TYR A 58 -5.74 -9.70 2.79
N LEU A 59 -6.84 -9.78 2.05
CA LEU A 59 -8.00 -10.61 2.41
C LEU A 59 -7.63 -12.10 2.45
N ALA A 60 -6.78 -12.56 1.53
CA ALA A 60 -6.22 -13.91 1.57
C ALA A 60 -5.34 -14.14 2.80
N GLY A 61 -4.55 -13.15 3.21
CA GLY A 61 -3.76 -13.18 4.44
C GLY A 61 -4.63 -13.26 5.70
N GLU A 62 -5.67 -12.44 5.82
CA GLU A 62 -6.62 -12.47 6.93
C GLU A 62 -7.42 -13.79 6.97
N ALA A 63 -7.86 -14.30 5.81
CA ALA A 63 -8.56 -15.58 5.73
C ALA A 63 -7.66 -16.77 6.13
N ALA A 64 -6.38 -16.75 5.72
CA ALA A 64 -5.39 -17.73 6.14
C ALA A 64 -5.11 -17.62 7.64
N GLN A 65 -5.05 -16.40 8.17
CA GLN A 65 -4.86 -16.15 9.59
C GLN A 65 -6.03 -16.69 10.43
N LEU A 66 -7.28 -16.45 10.01
CA LEU A 66 -8.48 -17.01 10.67
C LEU A 66 -8.48 -18.54 10.63
N SER A 67 -8.09 -19.12 9.50
CA SER A 67 -8.09 -20.58 9.30
C SER A 67 -7.00 -21.29 10.12
N LEU A 68 -5.85 -20.64 10.29
CA LEU A 68 -4.68 -21.19 11.00
C LEU A 68 -4.58 -20.74 12.47
N GLY A 69 -5.50 -19.90 12.95
CA GLY A 69 -5.52 -19.41 14.33
C GLY A 69 -4.34 -18.50 14.70
N VAL A 70 -3.73 -17.83 13.73
CA VAL A 70 -2.48 -17.06 13.90
C VAL A 70 -2.81 -15.63 14.37
N PRO A 71 -1.94 -14.93 15.14
CA PRO A 71 -2.19 -13.55 15.57
C PRO A 71 -2.26 -12.54 14.42
N ALA A 72 -3.03 -11.45 14.60
CA ALA A 72 -3.20 -10.37 13.61
C ALA A 72 -1.91 -9.61 13.27
N ALA A 73 -0.91 -9.70 14.14
CA ALA A 73 0.41 -9.15 13.90
C ALA A 73 1.08 -9.76 12.66
N SER A 74 0.79 -11.03 12.33
CA SER A 74 1.38 -11.70 11.16
C SER A 74 0.98 -11.03 9.85
N THR A 75 -0.24 -10.51 9.75
CA THR A 75 -0.72 -9.82 8.55
C THR A 75 -0.03 -8.47 8.35
N GLN A 76 0.24 -7.73 9.44
CA GLN A 76 1.05 -6.51 9.38
C GLN A 76 2.50 -6.78 8.96
N VAL A 77 3.12 -7.83 9.50
CA VAL A 77 4.48 -8.26 9.09
C VAL A 77 4.49 -8.61 7.61
N PHE A 78 3.46 -9.28 7.10
CA PHE A 78 3.33 -9.60 5.68
C PHE A 78 3.25 -8.37 4.79
N GLN A 79 2.47 -7.35 5.18
CA GLN A 79 2.45 -6.06 4.45
C GLN A 79 3.84 -5.40 4.46
N GLY A 80 4.56 -5.45 5.59
CA GLY A 80 5.93 -4.95 5.70
C GLY A 80 6.91 -5.65 4.77
N LEU A 81 6.84 -6.99 4.69
CA LEU A 81 7.65 -7.79 3.78
C LEU A 81 7.33 -7.48 2.32
N LEU A 82 6.05 -7.35 1.96
CA LEU A 82 5.65 -6.95 0.60
C LEU A 82 6.27 -5.61 0.22
N LEU A 83 6.15 -4.60 1.08
CA LEU A 83 6.75 -3.29 0.85
C LEU A 83 8.28 -3.38 0.73
N PHE A 84 8.93 -4.13 1.62
CA PHE A 84 10.38 -4.32 1.61
C PHE A 84 10.88 -4.95 0.31
N PHE A 85 10.27 -6.05 -0.12
CA PHE A 85 10.62 -6.70 -1.39
C PHE A 85 10.33 -5.80 -2.58
N LEU A 86 9.18 -5.11 -2.60
CA LEU A 86 8.79 -4.24 -3.72
C LEU A 86 9.75 -3.04 -3.85
N LEU A 87 10.11 -2.41 -2.74
CA LEU A 87 11.12 -1.35 -2.72
C LEU A 87 12.51 -1.88 -3.10
N GLY A 88 12.92 -3.03 -2.56
CA GLY A 88 14.18 -3.68 -2.91
C GLY A 88 14.29 -3.94 -4.41
N THR A 89 13.28 -4.58 -5.01
CA THR A 89 13.23 -4.81 -6.46
C THR A 89 13.17 -3.50 -7.25
N SER A 90 12.41 -2.51 -6.79
CA SER A 90 12.35 -1.19 -7.44
C SER A 90 13.70 -0.47 -7.44
N LEU A 91 14.49 -0.61 -6.37
CA LEU A 91 15.86 -0.12 -6.31
C LEU A 91 16.76 -0.86 -7.29
N PHE A 92 16.73 -2.20 -7.33
CA PHE A 92 17.53 -2.99 -8.27
C PHE A 92 17.19 -2.74 -9.75
N VAL A 93 15.92 -2.46 -10.07
CA VAL A 93 15.47 -2.25 -11.47
C VAL A 93 15.79 -0.83 -11.96
N ASN A 94 15.59 0.20 -11.12
CA ASN A 94 15.85 1.59 -11.52
C ASN A 94 17.32 1.97 -11.39
N TYR A 95 18.00 1.43 -10.38
CA TYR A 95 19.43 1.61 -10.21
C TYR A 95 20.14 0.48 -10.96
N ARG A 96 20.39 0.68 -12.26
CA ARG A 96 21.41 -0.11 -12.96
C ARG A 96 22.69 0.06 -12.15
N VAL A 97 23.11 -1.00 -11.48
CA VAL A 97 24.38 -1.06 -10.76
C VAL A 97 25.49 -0.86 -11.80
N ARG A 98 25.81 0.40 -12.11
CA ARG A 98 27.04 0.75 -12.79
C ARG A 98 28.12 0.60 -11.72
N LEU A 99 28.61 -0.63 -11.58
CA LEU A 99 29.95 -0.86 -11.06
C LEU A 99 30.87 0.01 -11.92
N GLY A 100 31.30 1.14 -11.38
CA GLY A 100 32.20 2.05 -12.06
C GLY A 100 33.43 1.27 -12.46
N GLN A 101 33.64 1.11 -13.78
CA GLN A 101 34.97 0.89 -14.30
C GLN A 101 35.76 2.16 -13.99
N VAL A 102 36.57 2.09 -12.94
CA VAL A 102 37.70 3.00 -12.76
C VAL A 102 38.82 2.45 -13.64
N ALA A 103 39.15 3.17 -14.70
CA ALA A 103 40.38 3.06 -15.46
C ALA A 103 40.83 4.46 -15.86
#